data_AF-A0AAW0IGJ4-F1
#
_entry.id   AF-A0AAW0IGJ4-F1
#
_cell.length_a   1.000
_cell.length_b   1.000
_cell.length_c   1.000
_cell.angle_alpha   90.00
_cell.angle_beta   90.00
_cell.angle_gamma   90.00
#
_symmetry.space_group_name_H-M   'P 1'
#
loop_
_entity.id
_entity.type
_entity.pdbx_description
1 polymer ?
#
loop_
_entity_poly.entity_id
_entity_poly.type
_entity_poly.pdbx_seq_one_letter_code
_entity_poly.pdbx_strand_id
1 'polypeptide(L)'
;MAALGGDGLRLLSVSRPQRQPESTALSGPGPGLCCWVSVFSCFSLACSYVGSLYVWKSELPRDHPAVIKRRFTSVLVVSSLSPLCVLLWRELTGIQPGTSLLTLMGFRLEGIFPAALLPLLLTMILFLGPLMQLSMDCPCDLTDGLKVVLAPRSWARCLTDMRWLRNQVIAPLTEELVFRACMLPMLAPCTGLGPAVFTCPLFFGVGESNWSSEDIPSMRAENGAWGEGVGIRCSHSQLLSPAFQFSYTAVFGAYTAFLFIRTGHLIGPVLCHSFCNYMGFPAVCAALEHPQKWPLLAGYALGVGLFLLLLQPLTDPKLYGSLPLCVLLERTGASETLLCS
;
A
#
# COMPACT_ATOMS: atom_id res chain seq x y z
N MET A 1 83.03 25.36 47.31
CA MET A 1 81.63 25.03 47.66
C MET A 1 80.83 25.09 46.36
N ALA A 2 80.77 23.97 45.61
CA ALA A 2 79.67 23.00 45.56
C ALA A 2 78.56 23.46 44.59
N ALA A 3 77.94 22.69 43.69
CA ALA A 3 78.05 21.32 43.14
C ALA A 3 77.08 21.29 41.92
N LEU A 4 77.43 20.81 40.72
CA LEU A 4 77.35 19.44 40.15
C LEU A 4 75.99 18.71 40.20
N GLY A 5 75.57 18.18 39.02
CA GLY A 5 74.76 16.96 38.80
C GLY A 5 73.26 17.21 38.51
N GLY A 6 72.61 16.65 37.49
CA GLY A 6 72.92 15.50 36.64
C GLY A 6 71.77 14.46 36.73
N ASP A 7 71.15 14.19 35.58
CA ASP A 7 70.45 12.96 35.15
C ASP A 7 69.18 12.42 35.86
N GLY A 8 68.10 12.40 35.07
CA GLY A 8 67.59 11.14 34.53
C GLY A 8 66.70 10.27 35.43
N LEU A 9 65.40 10.25 35.15
CA LEU A 9 64.57 9.06 35.39
C LEU A 9 63.46 8.93 34.34
N ARG A 10 63.71 8.10 33.33
CA ARG A 10 62.68 7.49 32.47
C ARG A 10 61.84 6.56 33.32
N LEU A 11 60.56 6.87 33.53
CA LEU A 11 59.60 5.92 34.08
C LEU A 11 58.99 5.07 32.97
N LEU A 12 59.20 3.77 33.10
CA LEU A 12 58.81 2.68 32.21
C LEU A 12 57.28 2.59 32.09
N SER A 13 56.82 2.53 30.84
CA SER A 13 55.45 2.15 30.46
C SER A 13 55.18 0.72 30.92
N VAL A 14 54.25 0.54 31.87
CA VAL A 14 53.71 -0.75 32.26
C VAL A 14 52.49 -1.02 31.37
N SER A 15 52.70 -1.81 30.31
CA SER A 15 51.63 -2.30 29.45
C SER A 15 50.72 -3.26 30.23
N ARG A 16 49.50 -2.81 30.52
CA ARG A 16 48.42 -3.64 31.07
C ARG A 16 47.93 -4.58 29.95
N PRO A 17 47.77 -5.90 30.15
CA PRO A 17 47.24 -6.77 29.12
C PRO A 17 45.78 -6.38 28.83
N GLN A 18 45.53 -6.04 27.56
CA GLN A 18 44.23 -5.72 27.01
C GLN A 18 43.35 -6.98 27.09
N ARG A 19 42.39 -6.95 28.02
CA ARG A 19 41.33 -7.95 28.12
C ARG A 19 40.51 -7.85 26.83
N GLN A 20 40.68 -8.79 25.90
CA GLN A 20 39.79 -8.94 24.75
C GLN A 20 38.36 -9.13 25.30
N PRO A 21 37.36 -8.37 24.82
CA PRO A 21 35.99 -8.79 25.01
C PRO A 21 35.81 -10.05 24.15
N GLU A 22 35.66 -11.20 24.79
CA GLU A 22 35.05 -12.37 24.15
C GLU A 22 33.67 -11.92 23.66
N SER A 23 33.59 -11.56 22.39
CA SER A 23 32.32 -11.49 21.69
C SER A 23 31.87 -12.94 21.49
N THR A 24 31.16 -13.49 22.47
CA THR A 24 30.13 -14.47 22.18
C THR A 24 29.09 -13.78 21.30
N ALA A 25 29.41 -13.69 20.01
CA ALA A 25 28.49 -13.33 18.97
C ALA A 25 27.42 -14.41 18.96
N LEU A 26 26.30 -14.13 19.62
CA LEU A 26 25.07 -14.84 19.36
C LEU A 26 24.74 -14.55 17.89
N SER A 27 24.94 -15.56 17.06
CA SER A 27 24.89 -15.56 15.61
C SER A 27 23.48 -15.25 15.11
N GLY A 28 23.14 -13.96 15.08
CA GLY A 28 22.05 -13.46 14.26
C GLY A 28 22.39 -13.60 12.77
N PRO A 29 21.41 -13.80 11.89
CA PRO A 29 21.61 -13.72 10.44
C PRO A 29 22.33 -12.41 10.07
N GLY A 30 23.35 -12.48 9.22
CA GLY A 30 24.03 -11.27 8.74
C GLY A 30 23.05 -10.36 7.97
N PRO A 31 23.30 -9.03 7.90
CA PRO A 31 22.38 -8.07 7.27
C PRO A 31 21.97 -8.46 5.84
N GLY A 32 22.90 -9.01 5.07
CA GLY A 32 22.62 -9.50 3.71
C GLY A 32 21.64 -10.67 3.66
N LEU A 33 21.71 -11.60 4.60
CA LEU A 33 20.80 -12.75 4.66
C LEU A 33 19.36 -12.29 4.99
N CYS A 34 19.20 -11.32 5.90
CA CYS A 34 17.89 -10.72 6.19
C CYS A 34 17.27 -10.09 4.94
N CYS A 35 18.06 -9.31 4.18
CA CYS A 35 17.58 -8.69 2.94
C CYS A 35 17.16 -9.71 1.89
N TRP A 36 17.95 -10.77 1.69
CA TRP A 36 17.60 -11.85 0.76
C TRP A 36 16.31 -12.57 1.18
N VAL A 37 16.16 -12.90 2.46
CA VAL A 37 14.95 -13.55 3.00
C VAL A 37 13.74 -12.63 2.82
N SER A 38 13.85 -11.33 3.10
CA SER A 38 12.76 -10.36 2.90
C SER A 38 12.30 -10.27 1.44
N VAL A 39 13.25 -10.06 0.52
CA VAL A 39 12.96 -9.93 -0.92
C VAL A 39 12.35 -11.22 -1.47
N PHE A 40 12.93 -12.38 -1.13
CA PHE A 40 12.42 -13.67 -1.56
C PHE A 40 11.03 -13.97 -1.01
N SER A 41 10.77 -13.66 0.27
CA SER A 41 9.45 -13.83 0.89
C SER A 41 8.40 -12.95 0.22
N CYS A 42 8.74 -11.69 -0.07
CA CYS A 42 7.86 -10.74 -0.75
C CYS A 42 7.56 -11.16 -2.19
N PHE A 43 8.58 -11.59 -2.93
CA PHE A 43 8.39 -12.10 -4.29
C PHE A 43 7.52 -13.35 -4.31
N SER A 44 7.79 -14.31 -3.41
CA SER A 44 7.00 -15.55 -3.28
C SER A 44 5.55 -15.24 -2.94
N LEU A 45 5.31 -14.30 -2.02
CA LEU A 45 3.98 -13.89 -1.63
C LEU A 45 3.23 -13.21 -2.79
N ALA A 46 3.88 -12.30 -3.53
CA ALA A 46 3.31 -11.66 -4.71
C ALA A 46 2.94 -12.69 -5.80
N CYS A 47 3.85 -13.62 -6.12
CA CYS A 47 3.59 -14.71 -7.06
C CYS A 47 2.45 -15.62 -6.60
N SER A 48 2.38 -15.94 -5.30
CA SER A 48 1.29 -16.76 -4.76
C SER A 48 -0.06 -16.05 -4.83
N TYR A 49 -0.10 -14.74 -4.56
CA TYR A 49 -1.31 -13.93 -4.64
C TYR A 49 -1.81 -13.83 -6.08
N VAL A 50 -0.94 -13.44 -7.02
CA VAL A 50 -1.30 -13.36 -8.44
C VAL A 50 -1.67 -14.74 -8.98
N GLY A 51 -0.87 -15.76 -8.68
CA GLY A 51 -1.15 -17.15 -9.07
C GLY A 51 -2.52 -17.64 -8.59
N SER A 52 -2.93 -17.28 -7.38
CA SER A 52 -4.23 -17.65 -6.80
C SER A 52 -5.44 -17.23 -7.65
N LEU A 53 -5.31 -16.12 -8.40
CA LEU A 53 -6.33 -15.63 -9.33
C LEU A 53 -6.47 -16.51 -10.58
N TYR A 54 -5.42 -17.23 -10.96
CA TYR A 54 -5.31 -18.03 -12.18
C TYR A 54 -5.35 -19.55 -11.96
N VAL A 55 -5.32 -20.02 -10.70
CA VAL A 55 -5.42 -21.46 -10.35
C VAL A 55 -6.62 -22.14 -11.01
N TRP A 56 -7.74 -21.42 -11.12
CA TRP A 56 -8.97 -21.95 -11.71
C TRP A 56 -9.07 -21.60 -13.19
N LYS A 57 -8.56 -22.49 -14.07
CA LYS A 57 -8.89 -22.43 -15.51
C LYS A 57 -10.38 -22.74 -15.69
N SER A 58 -11.08 -21.90 -16.44
CA SER A 58 -12.51 -22.08 -16.73
C SER A 58 -12.79 -21.59 -18.14
N GLU A 59 -13.63 -22.34 -18.86
CA GLU A 59 -14.15 -21.97 -20.19
C GLU A 59 -15.27 -20.91 -20.10
N LEU A 60 -15.76 -20.60 -18.89
CA LEU A 60 -16.77 -19.58 -18.65
C LEU A 60 -16.16 -18.17 -18.61
N PRO A 61 -16.92 -17.12 -18.99
CA PRO A 61 -16.49 -15.74 -18.84
C PRO A 61 -16.02 -15.45 -17.41
N ARG A 62 -14.96 -14.64 -17.26
CA ARG A 62 -14.34 -14.33 -15.96
C ARG A 62 -15.33 -13.71 -14.96
N ASP A 63 -16.35 -13.02 -15.46
CA ASP A 63 -17.41 -12.39 -14.67
C ASP A 63 -18.62 -13.28 -14.34
N HIS A 64 -18.54 -14.58 -14.64
CA HIS A 64 -19.55 -15.55 -14.25
C HIS A 64 -19.49 -15.79 -12.72
N PRO A 65 -20.62 -15.79 -12.00
CA PRO A 65 -20.64 -15.85 -10.52
C PRO A 65 -19.93 -17.09 -9.95
N ALA A 66 -19.93 -18.21 -10.66
CA ALA A 66 -19.21 -19.41 -10.24
C ALA A 66 -17.68 -19.25 -10.33
N VAL A 67 -17.17 -18.53 -11.34
CA VAL A 67 -15.73 -18.25 -11.50
C VAL A 67 -15.28 -17.23 -10.45
N ILE A 68 -16.09 -16.20 -10.22
CA ILE A 68 -15.87 -15.19 -9.16
C ILE A 68 -15.76 -15.87 -7.79
N LYS A 69 -16.71 -16.74 -7.42
CA LYS A 69 -16.68 -17.47 -6.13
C LYS A 69 -15.42 -18.31 -5.95
N ARG A 70 -14.99 -19.05 -6.98
CA ARG A 70 -13.78 -19.90 -6.91
C ARG A 70 -12.50 -19.08 -6.75
N ARG A 71 -12.38 -17.99 -7.52
CA ARG A 71 -11.25 -17.05 -7.42
C ARG A 71 -11.23 -16.36 -6.06
N PHE A 72 -12.39 -15.95 -5.54
CA PHE A 72 -12.50 -15.38 -4.19
C PHE A 72 -11.99 -16.33 -3.13
N THR A 73 -12.44 -17.59 -3.15
CA THR A 73 -11.97 -18.57 -2.16
C THR A 73 -10.46 -18.71 -2.21
N SER A 74 -9.88 -18.79 -3.41
CA SER A 74 -8.42 -18.89 -3.60
C SER A 74 -7.68 -17.68 -3.03
N VAL A 75 -8.12 -16.47 -3.39
CA VAL A 75 -7.52 -15.21 -2.94
C VAL A 75 -7.65 -15.04 -1.43
N LEU A 76 -8.82 -15.35 -0.86
CA LEU A 76 -9.05 -15.29 0.58
C LEU A 76 -8.17 -16.29 1.33
N VAL A 77 -7.99 -17.51 0.80
CA VAL A 77 -7.07 -18.49 1.40
C VAL A 77 -5.65 -17.95 1.40
N VAL A 78 -5.12 -17.48 0.26
CA VAL A 78 -3.75 -16.93 0.20
C VAL A 78 -3.60 -15.70 1.11
N SER A 79 -4.59 -14.82 1.13
CA SER A 79 -4.59 -13.63 1.99
C SER A 79 -4.69 -13.98 3.49
N SER A 80 -5.38 -15.06 3.85
CA SER A 80 -5.43 -15.53 5.23
C SER A 80 -4.14 -16.20 5.69
N LEU A 81 -3.37 -16.77 4.75
CA LEU A 81 -2.07 -17.40 5.01
C LEU A 81 -0.90 -16.39 4.98
N SER A 82 -1.07 -15.22 4.36
CA SER A 82 -0.01 -14.21 4.27
C SER A 82 0.56 -13.72 5.61
N PRO A 83 -0.20 -13.62 6.73
CA PRO A 83 0.38 -13.29 8.04
C PRO A 83 1.38 -14.36 8.52
N LEU A 84 1.21 -15.62 8.12
CA LEU A 84 2.14 -16.71 8.45
C LEU A 84 3.49 -16.50 7.77
N CYS A 85 3.52 -15.89 6.57
CA CYS A 85 4.78 -15.53 5.90
C CYS A 85 5.55 -14.48 6.71
N VAL A 86 4.86 -13.51 7.32
CA VAL A 86 5.49 -12.51 8.20
C VAL A 86 6.02 -13.16 9.49
N LEU A 87 5.29 -14.12 10.05
CA LEU A 87 5.78 -14.91 11.19
C LEU A 87 7.02 -15.72 10.83
N LEU A 88 7.00 -16.43 9.70
CA LEU A 88 8.16 -17.20 9.23
C LEU A 88 9.36 -16.28 8.98
N TRP A 89 9.14 -15.13 8.34
CA TRP A 89 10.18 -14.11 8.15
C TRP A 89 10.78 -13.65 9.48
N ARG A 90 9.95 -13.40 10.50
CA ARG A 90 10.40 -13.01 11.84
C ARG A 90 11.30 -14.08 12.46
N GLU A 91 10.94 -15.36 12.36
CA GLU A 91 11.74 -16.46 12.89
C GLU A 91 13.06 -16.64 12.11
N LEU A 92 13.02 -16.51 10.78
CA LEU A 92 14.21 -16.66 9.92
C LEU A 92 15.21 -15.52 10.05
N THR A 93 14.74 -14.29 10.27
CA THR A 93 15.59 -13.10 10.40
C THR A 93 15.97 -12.79 11.85
N GLY A 94 15.24 -13.33 12.83
CA GLY A 94 15.44 -13.03 14.25
C GLY A 94 15.08 -11.59 14.65
N ILE A 95 14.50 -10.79 13.74
CA ILE A 95 14.15 -9.39 14.00
C ILE A 95 12.96 -9.34 14.97
N GLN A 96 13.13 -8.64 16.10
CA GLN A 96 12.09 -8.52 17.11
C GLN A 96 11.40 -7.14 17.06
N PRO A 97 10.19 -7.04 16.46
CA PRO A 97 9.47 -5.76 16.33
C PRO A 97 9.08 -5.11 17.66
N GLY A 98 9.04 -5.87 18.76
CA GLY A 98 8.60 -5.38 20.07
C GLY A 98 7.10 -5.08 20.18
N THR A 99 6.35 -5.34 19.11
CA THR A 99 4.89 -5.21 19.03
C THR A 99 4.29 -6.53 18.56
N SER A 100 2.97 -6.69 18.73
CA SER A 100 2.28 -7.87 18.23
C SER A 100 2.26 -7.90 16.69
N LEU A 101 2.17 -9.09 16.09
CA LEU A 101 2.08 -9.24 14.63
C LEU A 101 0.93 -8.40 14.04
N LEU A 102 -0.25 -8.47 14.68
CA LEU A 102 -1.44 -7.73 14.23
C LEU A 102 -1.21 -6.22 14.28
N THR A 103 -0.53 -5.74 15.32
CA THR A 103 -0.15 -4.33 15.45
C THR A 103 0.82 -3.91 14.34
N LEU A 104 1.82 -4.74 14.00
CA LEU A 104 2.75 -4.47 12.90
C LEU A 104 2.05 -4.43 11.53
N MET A 105 1.04 -5.29 11.36
CA MET A 105 0.17 -5.35 10.18
C MET A 105 -0.86 -4.21 10.12
N GLY A 106 -0.89 -3.32 11.11
CA GLY A 106 -1.80 -2.16 11.13
C GLY A 106 -3.22 -2.47 11.62
N PHE A 107 -3.45 -3.62 12.28
CA PHE A 107 -4.67 -3.91 13.01
C PHE A 107 -4.60 -3.31 14.41
N ARG A 108 -5.09 -2.06 14.52
CA ARG A 108 -5.10 -1.27 15.76
C ARG A 108 -6.43 -0.53 15.91
N LEU A 109 -6.86 -0.37 17.16
CA LEU A 109 -8.06 0.40 17.51
C LEU A 109 -7.74 1.83 17.91
N GLU A 110 -6.56 2.06 18.49
CA GLU A 110 -6.09 3.38 18.87
C GLU A 110 -5.81 4.22 17.62
N GLY A 111 -6.56 5.32 17.43
CA GLY A 111 -6.40 6.16 16.25
C GLY A 111 -7.12 5.63 14.99
N ILE A 112 -7.96 4.59 15.11
CA ILE A 112 -8.64 3.99 13.95
C ILE A 112 -9.61 4.96 13.25
N PHE A 113 -10.29 5.83 14.00
CA PHE A 113 -11.22 6.82 13.44
C PHE A 113 -10.51 7.86 12.57
N PRO A 114 -9.47 8.57 13.04
CA PRO A 114 -8.72 9.46 12.17
C PRO A 114 -8.06 8.69 11.02
N ALA A 115 -7.55 7.46 11.26
CA ALA A 115 -6.93 6.62 10.22
C ALA A 115 -7.90 6.22 9.10
N ALA A 116 -9.19 6.08 9.41
CA ALA A 116 -10.22 5.83 8.40
C ALA A 116 -10.64 7.13 7.70
N LEU A 117 -10.86 8.20 8.46
CA LEU A 117 -11.49 9.42 7.96
C LEU A 117 -10.53 10.34 7.19
N LEU A 118 -9.36 10.65 7.74
CA LEU A 118 -8.48 11.68 7.19
C LEU A 118 -7.82 11.25 5.87
N PRO A 119 -7.28 10.01 5.73
CA PRO A 119 -6.78 9.53 4.44
C PRO A 119 -7.86 9.43 3.36
N LEU A 120 -9.07 9.01 3.75
CA LEU A 120 -10.19 8.95 2.82
C LEU A 120 -10.57 10.36 2.36
N LEU A 121 -10.72 11.31 3.29
CA LEU A 121 -11.01 12.71 2.97
C LEU A 121 -9.94 13.30 2.05
N LEU A 122 -8.65 13.06 2.33
CA LEU A 122 -7.54 13.49 1.49
C LEU A 122 -7.66 12.92 0.07
N THR A 123 -8.06 11.66 -0.06
CA THR A 123 -8.29 11.02 -1.37
C THR A 123 -9.53 11.61 -2.06
N MET A 124 -10.61 11.91 -1.34
CA MET A 124 -11.77 12.60 -1.92
C MET A 124 -11.42 14.02 -2.40
N ILE A 125 -10.54 14.73 -1.70
CA ILE A 125 -10.01 16.05 -2.13
C ILE A 125 -9.21 15.90 -3.42
N LEU A 126 -8.37 14.88 -3.55
CA LEU A 126 -7.65 14.59 -4.80
C LEU A 126 -8.64 14.36 -5.97
N PHE A 127 -9.78 13.72 -5.68
CA PHE A 127 -10.86 13.44 -6.64
C PHE A 127 -11.94 14.54 -6.69
N LEU A 128 -11.65 15.76 -6.23
CA LEU A 128 -12.62 16.86 -6.23
C LEU A 128 -13.17 17.15 -7.63
N GLY A 129 -12.32 17.14 -8.66
CA GLY A 129 -12.73 17.32 -10.06
C GLY A 129 -13.76 16.28 -10.53
N PRO A 130 -13.45 14.97 -10.46
CA PRO A 130 -14.41 13.90 -10.76
C PRO A 130 -15.70 13.96 -9.94
N LEU A 131 -15.61 14.31 -8.64
CA LEU A 131 -16.80 14.46 -7.79
C LEU A 131 -17.68 15.64 -8.24
N MET A 132 -17.07 16.78 -8.59
CA MET A 132 -17.79 17.92 -9.18
C MET A 132 -18.47 17.52 -10.48
N GLN A 133 -17.77 16.79 -11.36
CA GLN A 133 -18.33 16.31 -12.62
C GLN A 133 -19.55 15.41 -12.38
N LEU A 134 -19.46 14.44 -11.47
CA LEU A 134 -20.58 13.57 -11.10
C LEU A 134 -21.78 14.37 -10.57
N SER A 135 -21.53 15.40 -9.76
CA SER A 135 -22.58 16.27 -9.22
C SER A 135 -23.26 17.16 -10.27
N MET A 136 -22.53 17.53 -11.33
CA MET A 136 -23.06 18.34 -12.44
C MET A 136 -23.86 17.46 -13.41
N ASP A 137 -23.36 16.26 -13.73
CA ASP A 137 -24.00 15.32 -14.64
C ASP A 137 -25.25 14.68 -14.02
N CYS A 138 -25.25 14.48 -12.70
CA CYS A 138 -26.39 13.99 -11.95
C CYS A 138 -26.65 14.94 -10.77
N PRO A 139 -27.54 15.94 -10.92
CA PRO A 139 -27.96 16.80 -9.83
C PRO A 139 -28.83 15.99 -8.86
N CYS A 140 -28.18 15.12 -8.09
CA CYS A 140 -28.79 14.49 -6.94
C CYS A 140 -28.94 15.57 -5.88
N ASP A 141 -30.17 15.84 -5.45
CA ASP A 141 -30.36 16.58 -4.21
C ASP A 141 -29.58 15.85 -3.10
N LEU A 142 -28.80 16.58 -2.30
CA LEU A 142 -27.99 16.00 -1.22
C LEU A 142 -28.85 15.11 -0.29
N THR A 143 -30.13 15.45 -0.15
CA THR A 143 -31.11 14.67 0.60
C THR A 143 -31.45 13.33 -0.06
N ASP A 144 -31.52 13.25 -1.39
CA ASP A 144 -31.77 12.00 -2.13
C ASP A 144 -30.54 11.11 -2.17
N GLY A 145 -29.34 11.70 -2.32
CA GLY A 145 -28.07 10.98 -2.13
C GLY A 145 -27.97 10.37 -0.73
N LEU A 146 -28.28 11.15 0.30
CA LEU A 146 -28.28 10.69 1.68
C LEU A 146 -29.33 9.60 1.94
N LYS A 147 -30.53 9.69 1.36
CA LYS A 147 -31.55 8.63 1.45
C LYS A 147 -31.06 7.33 0.84
N VAL A 148 -30.35 7.36 -0.29
CA VAL A 148 -29.80 6.16 -0.93
C VAL A 148 -28.68 5.54 -0.08
N VAL A 149 -27.78 6.37 0.47
CA VAL A 149 -26.70 5.94 1.36
C VAL A 149 -27.24 5.39 2.69
N LEU A 150 -28.31 5.95 3.23
CA LEU A 150 -28.90 5.49 4.49
C LEU A 150 -29.92 4.34 4.29
N ALA A 151 -30.32 4.02 3.05
CA ALA A 151 -31.32 3.00 2.78
C ALA A 151 -30.72 1.58 2.92
N PRO A 152 -31.15 0.76 3.90
CA PRO A 152 -30.61 -0.58 4.11
C PRO A 152 -30.85 -1.51 2.91
N ARG A 153 -31.95 -1.30 2.16
CA ARG A 153 -32.28 -2.07 0.96
C ARG A 153 -31.33 -1.82 -0.22
N SER A 154 -30.70 -0.65 -0.27
CA SER A 154 -29.70 -0.35 -1.30
C SER A 154 -28.40 -1.09 -0.99
N TRP A 155 -27.95 -1.04 0.26
CA TRP A 155 -26.80 -1.80 0.73
C TRP A 155 -27.00 -3.31 0.63
N ALA A 156 -28.19 -3.82 0.96
CA ALA A 156 -28.50 -5.23 0.79
C ALA A 156 -28.32 -5.69 -0.66
N ARG A 157 -28.77 -4.89 -1.64
CA ARG A 157 -28.57 -5.18 -3.07
C ARG A 157 -27.09 -5.16 -3.46
N CYS A 158 -26.33 -4.18 -3.00
CA CYS A 158 -24.88 -4.11 -3.20
C CYS A 158 -24.16 -5.33 -2.62
N LEU A 159 -24.51 -5.74 -1.40
CA LEU A 159 -23.92 -6.91 -0.74
C LEU A 159 -24.29 -8.25 -1.40
N THR A 160 -25.45 -8.32 -2.06
CA THR A 160 -25.82 -9.49 -2.88
C THR A 160 -25.15 -9.52 -4.24
N ASP A 161 -24.66 -8.38 -4.74
CA ASP A 161 -23.92 -8.31 -6.00
C ASP A 161 -22.47 -8.72 -5.78
N MET A 162 -22.14 -9.91 -6.30
CA MET A 162 -20.80 -10.49 -6.22
C MET A 162 -19.73 -9.64 -6.91
N ARG A 163 -20.08 -8.87 -7.96
CA ARG A 163 -19.14 -7.99 -8.66
C ARG A 163 -18.86 -6.74 -7.83
N TRP A 164 -19.89 -6.14 -7.24
CA TRP A 164 -19.73 -5.03 -6.31
C TRP A 164 -18.88 -5.44 -5.11
N LEU A 165 -19.20 -6.58 -4.48
CA LEU A 165 -18.44 -7.11 -3.35
C LEU A 165 -16.97 -7.38 -3.71
N ARG A 166 -16.70 -7.89 -4.93
CA ARG A 166 -15.33 -8.04 -5.46
C ARG A 166 -14.59 -6.72 -5.40
N ASN A 167 -15.13 -5.73 -6.11
CA ASN A 167 -14.41 -4.53 -6.49
C ASN A 167 -14.29 -3.57 -5.31
N GLN A 168 -15.28 -3.58 -4.41
CA GLN A 168 -15.40 -2.59 -3.34
C GLN A 168 -14.92 -3.08 -1.98
N VAL A 169 -14.88 -4.40 -1.74
CA VAL A 169 -14.53 -4.94 -0.43
C VAL A 169 -13.40 -5.95 -0.53
N ILE A 170 -13.59 -7.03 -1.30
CA ILE A 170 -12.64 -8.16 -1.27
C ILE A 170 -11.30 -7.76 -1.87
N ALA A 171 -11.27 -7.24 -3.09
CA ALA A 171 -10.01 -6.87 -3.75
C ALA A 171 -9.24 -5.79 -2.97
N PRO A 172 -9.86 -4.65 -2.57
CA PRO A 172 -9.18 -3.67 -1.71
C PRO A 172 -8.61 -4.28 -0.42
N LEU A 173 -9.40 -5.09 0.29
CA LEU A 173 -8.96 -5.68 1.55
C LEU A 173 -7.80 -6.65 1.37
N THR A 174 -7.89 -7.57 0.40
CA THR A 174 -6.89 -8.61 0.20
C THR A 174 -5.59 -8.06 -0.38
N GLU A 175 -5.68 -7.11 -1.30
CA GLU A 175 -4.50 -6.45 -1.88
C GLU A 175 -3.76 -5.63 -0.84
N GLU A 176 -4.45 -4.75 -0.10
CA GLU A 176 -3.77 -3.93 0.91
C GLU A 176 -3.24 -4.79 2.07
N LEU A 177 -3.91 -5.88 2.44
CA LEU A 177 -3.42 -6.83 3.45
C LEU A 177 -2.10 -7.47 3.00
N VAL A 178 -2.07 -8.04 1.80
CA VAL A 178 -0.89 -8.76 1.30
C VAL A 178 0.25 -7.80 1.01
N PHE A 179 -0.02 -6.72 0.27
CA PHE A 179 1.04 -5.83 -0.20
C PHE A 179 1.44 -4.77 0.84
N ARG A 180 0.54 -4.28 1.71
CA ARG A 180 0.93 -3.29 2.74
C ARG A 180 1.18 -3.92 4.07
N ALA A 181 0.21 -4.66 4.61
CA ALA A 181 0.34 -5.18 5.95
C ALA A 181 1.38 -6.32 6.08
N CYS A 182 1.59 -7.13 5.02
CA CYS A 182 2.59 -8.21 5.06
C CYS A 182 3.92 -7.82 4.41
N MET A 183 3.92 -7.37 3.15
CA MET A 183 5.17 -7.15 2.41
C MET A 183 5.95 -5.93 2.91
N LEU A 184 5.28 -4.83 3.26
CA LEU A 184 5.96 -3.61 3.63
C LEU A 184 6.80 -3.74 4.92
N PRO A 185 6.31 -4.38 6.01
CA PRO A 185 7.14 -4.65 7.19
C PRO A 185 8.33 -5.57 6.94
N MET A 186 8.24 -6.50 5.98
CA MET A 186 9.36 -7.37 5.62
C MET A 186 10.42 -6.62 4.79
N LEU A 187 9.99 -5.73 3.89
CA LEU A 187 10.90 -4.97 3.01
C LEU A 187 11.56 -3.78 3.71
N ALA A 188 10.83 -3.06 4.56
CA ALA A 188 11.30 -1.81 5.15
C ALA A 188 12.64 -1.92 5.90
N PRO A 189 12.92 -2.96 6.71
CA PRO A 189 14.22 -3.13 7.38
C PRO A 189 15.41 -3.24 6.43
N CYS A 190 15.16 -3.63 5.18
CA CYS A 190 16.20 -3.93 4.20
C CYS A 190 16.42 -2.77 3.22
N THR A 191 15.34 -2.12 2.81
CA THR A 191 15.37 -1.06 1.79
C THR A 191 15.23 0.34 2.38
N GLY A 192 14.79 0.46 3.64
CA GLY A 192 14.27 1.71 4.21
C GLY A 192 12.85 2.04 3.71
N LEU A 193 12.18 2.98 4.38
CA LEU A 193 10.78 3.33 4.10
C LEU A 193 10.57 3.99 2.73
N GLY A 194 11.42 4.95 2.38
CA GLY A 194 11.31 5.68 1.10
C GLY A 194 11.36 4.73 -0.09
N PRO A 195 12.42 3.91 -0.24
CA PRO A 195 12.48 2.92 -1.31
C PRO A 195 11.39 1.85 -1.21
N ALA A 196 11.02 1.39 -0.01
CA ALA A 196 9.95 0.40 0.16
C ALA A 196 8.60 0.85 -0.42
N VAL A 197 8.27 2.15 -0.30
CA VAL A 197 7.06 2.75 -0.90
C VAL A 197 7.01 2.54 -2.41
N PHE A 198 8.14 2.64 -3.11
CA PHE A 198 8.20 2.50 -4.56
C PHE A 198 8.49 1.06 -5.02
N THR A 199 9.19 0.26 -4.22
CA THR A 199 9.53 -1.13 -4.56
C THR A 199 8.35 -2.07 -4.34
N CYS A 200 7.54 -1.87 -3.29
CA CYS A 200 6.43 -2.76 -3.00
C CYS A 200 5.38 -2.84 -4.13
N PRO A 201 4.97 -1.74 -4.79
CA PRO A 201 4.05 -1.79 -5.93
C PRO A 201 4.66 -2.47 -7.17
N LEU A 202 5.98 -2.50 -7.32
CA LEU A 202 6.61 -3.17 -8.48
C LEU A 202 6.47 -4.69 -8.41
N PHE A 203 6.47 -5.28 -7.21
CA PHE A 203 6.21 -6.71 -7.04
C PHE A 203 4.81 -7.11 -7.52
N PHE A 204 3.82 -6.22 -7.40
CA PHE A 204 2.48 -6.44 -7.92
C PHE A 204 2.52 -6.64 -9.44
N GLY A 205 3.11 -5.70 -10.18
CA GLY A 205 3.11 -5.81 -11.66
C GLY A 205 4.12 -6.79 -12.25
N VAL A 206 5.19 -7.19 -11.54
CA VAL A 206 6.07 -8.29 -11.99
C VAL A 206 5.38 -9.66 -11.89
N GLY A 207 4.53 -9.85 -10.88
CA GLY A 207 3.71 -11.06 -10.75
C GLY A 207 2.78 -11.26 -11.95
N GLU A 208 2.24 -10.17 -12.49
CA GLU A 208 1.41 -10.19 -13.70
C GLU A 208 2.20 -10.55 -14.96
N SER A 209 3.42 -10.03 -15.13
CA SER A 209 4.26 -10.32 -16.30
C SER A 209 4.75 -11.76 -16.38
N ASN A 210 5.03 -12.41 -15.24
CA ASN A 210 5.57 -13.79 -15.23
C ASN A 210 4.54 -14.85 -15.64
N TRP A 211 3.25 -14.60 -15.46
CA TRP A 211 2.19 -15.50 -15.96
C TRP A 211 1.84 -15.21 -17.43
N SER A 212 2.39 -14.15 -18.02
CA SER A 212 2.02 -13.67 -19.36
C SER A 212 2.64 -14.45 -20.53
N SER A 213 3.55 -15.40 -20.29
CA SER A 213 4.24 -16.14 -21.36
C SER A 213 3.44 -17.32 -21.94
N GLU A 214 2.40 -17.79 -21.25
CA GLU A 214 1.49 -18.84 -21.75
C GLU A 214 0.04 -18.41 -21.47
N ASP A 215 -0.77 -18.25 -22.53
CA ASP A 215 -2.22 -17.97 -22.52
C ASP A 215 -2.69 -16.48 -22.54
N ILE A 216 -2.25 -15.66 -23.52
CA ILE A 216 -2.89 -14.35 -23.81
C ILE A 216 -3.53 -14.30 -25.20
N PRO A 217 -4.84 -14.62 -25.29
CA PRO A 217 -5.76 -13.72 -26.00
C PRO A 217 -6.77 -13.00 -25.07
N SER A 218 -6.86 -13.40 -23.79
CA SER A 218 -7.97 -12.98 -22.90
C SER A 218 -7.71 -11.72 -22.06
N MET A 219 -6.48 -11.21 -22.00
CA MET A 219 -6.14 -9.94 -21.31
C MET A 219 -6.56 -8.69 -22.11
N ARG A 220 -6.96 -8.84 -23.38
CA ARG A 220 -7.24 -7.71 -24.28
C ARG A 220 -8.68 -7.17 -24.17
N ALA A 221 -9.60 -7.88 -23.52
CA ALA A 221 -11.03 -7.58 -23.61
C ALA A 221 -11.68 -6.87 -22.40
N GLU A 222 -11.18 -7.01 -21.16
CA GLU A 222 -11.98 -6.63 -19.98
C GLU A 222 -11.32 -5.73 -18.92
N ASN A 223 -10.12 -5.20 -19.16
CA ASN A 223 -9.78 -3.88 -18.57
C ASN A 223 -10.61 -2.73 -19.20
N GLY A 224 -11.57 -3.08 -20.08
CA GLY A 224 -12.59 -2.22 -20.68
C GLY A 224 -13.97 -2.26 -20.01
N ALA A 225 -14.17 -3.04 -18.94
CA ALA A 225 -15.41 -2.98 -18.14
C ALA A 225 -15.29 -1.98 -16.97
N TRP A 226 -14.78 -0.78 -17.27
CA TRP A 226 -15.11 0.41 -16.50
C TRP A 226 -16.59 0.69 -16.74
N GLY A 227 -17.35 0.99 -15.68
CA GLY A 227 -18.80 1.02 -15.66
C GLY A 227 -19.49 1.35 -16.99
N GLU A 228 -20.37 0.45 -17.44
CA GLU A 228 -21.46 0.80 -18.36
C GLU A 228 -22.35 1.83 -17.67
N GLY A 229 -21.98 3.10 -17.81
CA GLY A 229 -22.67 4.24 -17.24
C GLY A 229 -22.01 5.51 -17.75
N VAL A 230 -22.68 6.16 -18.70
CA VAL A 230 -22.31 7.43 -19.37
C VAL A 230 -21.35 7.27 -20.55
N GLY A 231 -21.94 7.20 -21.75
CA GLY A 231 -21.18 7.28 -23.00
C GLY A 231 -20.56 8.66 -23.19
N ILE A 232 -19.23 8.74 -23.16
CA ILE A 232 -18.47 9.94 -23.51
C ILE A 232 -17.34 9.57 -24.47
N ARG A 233 -17.25 10.34 -25.57
CA ARG A 233 -16.53 10.00 -26.80
C ARG A 233 -15.15 10.63 -26.80
N CYS A 234 -14.23 10.12 -25.98
CA CYS A 234 -12.81 10.48 -26.09
C CYS A 234 -12.02 9.36 -26.78
N SER A 235 -11.00 9.73 -27.57
CA SER A 235 -10.18 8.81 -28.37
C SER A 235 -9.53 7.74 -27.49
N HIS A 236 -10.09 6.53 -27.53
CA HIS A 236 -9.87 5.40 -26.60
C HIS A 236 -8.44 4.81 -26.55
N SER A 237 -7.47 5.26 -27.34
CA SER A 237 -6.23 4.50 -27.58
C SER A 237 -5.06 4.77 -26.62
N GLN A 238 -5.03 5.89 -25.90
CA GLN A 238 -3.86 6.27 -25.08
C GLN A 238 -4.00 5.92 -23.58
N LEU A 239 -5.21 5.99 -23.02
CA LEU A 239 -5.51 5.67 -21.61
C LEU A 239 -5.68 4.16 -21.34
N LEU A 240 -5.78 3.34 -22.39
CA LEU A 240 -5.92 1.88 -22.31
C LEU A 240 -4.59 1.13 -22.49
N SER A 241 -3.45 1.83 -22.53
CA SER A 241 -2.16 1.17 -22.63
C SER A 241 -1.85 0.40 -21.33
N PRO A 242 -1.37 -0.86 -21.41
CA PRO A 242 -0.91 -1.60 -20.23
C PRO A 242 0.15 -0.83 -19.43
N ALA A 243 0.99 -0.04 -20.10
CA ALA A 243 1.99 0.81 -19.44
C ALA A 243 1.35 1.93 -18.61
N PHE A 244 0.22 2.47 -19.05
CA PHE A 244 -0.54 3.49 -18.32
C PHE A 244 -1.25 2.90 -17.10
N GLN A 245 -1.85 1.72 -17.27
CA GLN A 245 -2.48 1.01 -16.16
C GLN A 245 -1.46 0.61 -15.09
N PHE A 246 -0.30 0.11 -15.51
CA PHE A 246 0.81 -0.20 -14.62
C PHE A 246 1.34 1.05 -13.89
N SER A 247 1.58 2.16 -14.61
CA SER A 247 2.10 3.38 -13.98
C SER A 247 1.11 3.98 -12.99
N TYR A 248 -0.18 4.00 -13.33
CA TYR A 248 -1.24 4.46 -12.45
C TYR A 248 -1.36 3.61 -11.18
N THR A 249 -1.40 2.28 -11.34
CA THR A 249 -1.45 1.34 -10.20
C THR A 249 -0.19 1.40 -9.36
N ALA A 250 0.99 1.63 -9.94
CA ALA A 250 2.23 1.82 -9.20
C ALA A 250 2.21 3.11 -8.36
N VAL A 251 1.70 4.23 -8.91
CA VAL A 251 1.55 5.51 -8.18
C VAL A 251 0.53 5.36 -7.05
N PHE A 252 -0.61 4.73 -7.32
CA PHE A 252 -1.61 4.42 -6.30
C PHE A 252 -1.04 3.50 -5.20
N GLY A 253 -0.24 2.51 -5.59
CA GLY A 253 0.43 1.62 -4.67
C GLY A 253 1.43 2.34 -3.77
N ALA A 254 2.18 3.29 -4.32
CA ALA A 254 3.08 4.15 -3.55
C ALA A 254 2.30 5.05 -2.57
N TYR A 255 1.17 5.62 -3.01
CA TYR A 255 0.32 6.43 -2.14
C TYR A 255 -0.25 5.62 -0.95
N THR A 256 -0.79 4.43 -1.20
CA THR A 256 -1.31 3.57 -0.12
C THR A 256 -0.23 3.05 0.81
N ALA A 257 0.97 2.75 0.29
CA ALA A 257 2.14 2.45 1.12
C ALA A 257 2.55 3.64 2.00
N PHE A 258 2.57 4.85 1.45
CA PHE A 258 2.80 6.08 2.21
C PHE A 258 1.76 6.25 3.33
N LEU A 259 0.46 6.09 3.03
CA LEU A 259 -0.60 6.17 4.03
C LEU A 259 -0.41 5.12 5.14
N PHE A 260 -0.09 3.87 4.78
CA PHE A 260 0.14 2.82 5.76
C PHE A 260 1.32 3.15 6.69
N ILE A 261 2.42 3.67 6.14
CA ILE A 261 3.60 4.07 6.93
C ILE A 261 3.25 5.22 7.87
N ARG A 262 2.58 6.27 7.38
CA ARG A 262 2.29 7.49 8.15
C ARG A 262 1.19 7.31 9.19
N THR A 263 0.23 6.42 8.93
CA THR A 263 -0.90 6.19 9.83
C THR A 263 -0.69 4.97 10.72
N GLY A 264 0.13 4.00 10.31
CA GLY A 264 0.29 2.73 11.01
C GLY A 264 -0.99 1.87 11.02
N HIS A 265 -1.92 2.11 10.10
CA HIS A 265 -3.22 1.45 10.04
C HIS A 265 -3.53 0.92 8.64
N LEU A 266 -4.12 -0.27 8.58
CA LEU A 266 -4.56 -0.89 7.31
C LEU A 266 -5.87 -0.29 6.78
N ILE A 267 -6.75 0.20 7.67
CA ILE A 267 -8.09 0.66 7.29
C ILE A 267 -8.06 1.85 6.32
N GLY A 268 -7.13 2.79 6.48
CA GLY A 268 -7.00 3.97 5.62
C GLY A 268 -6.74 3.57 4.17
N PRO A 269 -5.63 2.85 3.87
CA PRO A 269 -5.35 2.31 2.54
C PRO A 269 -6.52 1.53 1.93
N VAL A 270 -7.18 0.64 2.69
CA VAL A 270 -8.32 -0.15 2.21
C VAL A 270 -9.48 0.75 1.77
N LEU A 271 -9.87 1.73 2.59
CA LEU A 271 -10.96 2.64 2.26
C LEU A 271 -10.63 3.54 1.06
N CYS A 272 -9.40 4.06 0.99
CA CYS A 272 -8.92 4.83 -0.16
C CYS A 272 -8.95 3.99 -1.44
N HIS A 273 -8.57 2.71 -1.35
CA HIS A 273 -8.62 1.77 -2.48
C HIS A 273 -10.06 1.51 -2.91
N SER A 274 -10.97 1.17 -2.00
CA SER A 274 -12.40 1.02 -2.33
C SER A 274 -12.96 2.27 -3.02
N PHE A 275 -12.64 3.46 -2.50
CA PHE A 275 -13.06 4.72 -3.10
C PHE A 275 -12.49 4.93 -4.52
N CYS A 276 -11.20 4.67 -4.73
CA CYS A 276 -10.58 4.76 -6.06
C CYS A 276 -11.18 3.74 -7.03
N ASN A 277 -11.52 2.53 -6.57
CA ASN A 277 -12.21 1.52 -7.40
C ASN A 277 -13.63 1.94 -7.77
N TYR A 278 -14.30 2.69 -6.90
CA TYR A 278 -15.62 3.25 -7.19
C TYR A 278 -15.54 4.41 -8.20
N MET A 279 -14.65 5.39 -7.97
CA MET A 279 -14.52 6.56 -8.85
C MET A 279 -13.90 6.22 -10.20
N GLY A 280 -12.97 5.27 -10.20
CA GLY A 280 -12.17 4.91 -11.34
C GLY A 280 -11.23 6.00 -11.85
N PHE A 281 -10.80 5.87 -13.11
CA PHE A 281 -9.84 6.81 -13.67
C PHE A 281 -10.49 8.19 -13.88
N PRO A 282 -9.84 9.30 -13.46
CA PRO A 282 -10.38 10.64 -13.66
C PRO A 282 -10.58 10.95 -15.16
N ALA A 283 -11.83 11.17 -15.58
CA ALA A 283 -12.19 11.38 -16.97
C ALA A 283 -11.90 12.82 -17.45
N VAL A 284 -10.62 13.25 -17.39
CA VAL A 284 -10.19 14.61 -17.75
C VAL A 284 -10.59 14.98 -19.18
N CYS A 285 -10.54 14.02 -20.11
CA CYS A 285 -10.96 14.25 -21.49
C CYS A 285 -12.47 14.56 -21.59
N ALA A 286 -13.30 13.84 -20.83
CA ALA A 286 -14.73 14.14 -20.73
C ALA A 286 -14.98 15.53 -20.13
N ALA A 287 -14.20 15.92 -19.11
CA ALA A 287 -14.29 17.25 -18.51
C ALA A 287 -13.93 18.38 -19.50
N LEU A 288 -13.02 18.14 -20.46
CA LEU A 288 -12.66 19.11 -21.51
C LEU A 288 -13.78 19.33 -22.54
N GLU A 289 -14.59 18.30 -22.78
CA GLU A 289 -15.74 18.34 -23.70
C GLU A 289 -17.01 18.89 -23.04
N HIS A 290 -17.02 19.01 -21.71
CA HIS A 290 -18.19 19.45 -20.96
C HIS A 290 -18.53 20.94 -21.19
N PRO A 291 -19.82 21.33 -21.28
CA PRO A 291 -20.23 22.73 -21.44
C PRO A 291 -19.67 23.68 -20.36
N GLN A 292 -19.49 23.17 -19.14
CA GLN A 292 -18.89 23.88 -18.01
C GLN A 292 -17.43 23.43 -17.75
N LYS A 293 -16.62 23.26 -18.80
CA LYS A 293 -15.23 22.79 -18.68
C LYS A 293 -14.33 23.62 -17.76
N TRP A 294 -14.47 24.95 -17.73
CA TRP A 294 -13.59 25.81 -16.91
C TRP A 294 -13.73 25.59 -15.40
N PRO A 295 -14.95 25.60 -14.80
CA PRO A 295 -15.10 25.28 -13.39
C PRO A 295 -14.72 23.82 -13.08
N LEU A 296 -14.94 22.89 -14.00
CA LEU A 296 -14.46 21.51 -13.84
C LEU A 296 -12.93 21.45 -13.78
N LEU A 297 -12.23 21.98 -14.78
CA LEU A 297 -10.76 22.02 -14.80
C LEU A 297 -10.19 22.74 -13.58
N ALA A 298 -10.82 23.82 -13.13
CA ALA A 298 -10.48 24.48 -11.88
C ALA A 298 -10.64 23.55 -10.67
N GLY A 299 -11.72 22.76 -10.61
CA GLY A 299 -11.93 21.72 -9.60
C GLY A 299 -10.86 20.61 -9.61
N TYR A 300 -10.47 20.13 -10.79
CA TYR A 300 -9.36 19.17 -10.93
C TYR A 300 -8.04 19.76 -10.42
N ALA A 301 -7.70 20.98 -10.85
CA ALA A 301 -6.47 21.66 -10.43
C ALA A 301 -6.48 21.98 -8.92
N LEU A 302 -7.61 22.44 -8.39
CA LEU A 302 -7.80 22.73 -6.98
C LEU A 302 -7.69 21.45 -6.13
N GLY A 303 -8.27 20.34 -6.58
CA GLY A 303 -8.17 19.05 -5.89
C GLY A 303 -6.72 18.58 -5.74
N VAL A 304 -5.94 18.66 -6.82
CA VAL A 304 -4.50 18.33 -6.79
C VAL A 304 -3.73 19.31 -5.90
N GLY A 305 -3.98 20.61 -6.04
CA GLY A 305 -3.32 21.64 -5.22
C GLY A 305 -3.58 21.46 -3.73
N LEU A 306 -4.84 21.25 -3.34
CA LEU A 306 -5.23 20.99 -1.95
C LEU A 306 -4.68 19.67 -1.46
N PHE A 307 -4.68 18.61 -2.28
CA PHE A 307 -4.08 17.34 -1.92
C PHE A 307 -2.59 17.52 -1.56
N LEU A 308 -1.81 18.20 -2.39
CA LEU A 308 -0.38 18.42 -2.11
C LEU A 308 -0.14 19.25 -0.83
N LEU A 309 -0.98 20.25 -0.58
CA LEU A 309 -0.90 21.09 0.62
C LEU A 309 -1.32 20.32 1.90
N LEU A 310 -2.34 19.48 1.79
CA LEU A 310 -2.93 18.75 2.92
C LEU A 310 -2.33 17.37 3.15
N LEU A 311 -1.51 16.86 2.22
CA LEU A 311 -0.88 15.54 2.31
C LEU A 311 -0.11 15.38 3.61
N GLN A 312 0.76 16.33 3.97
CA GLN A 312 1.53 16.24 5.21
C GLN A 312 0.69 16.51 6.47
N PRO A 313 -0.10 17.60 6.56
CA PRO A 313 -0.90 17.88 7.75
C PRO A 313 -1.92 16.78 8.08
N LEU A 314 -2.61 16.25 7.07
CA LEU A 314 -3.61 15.20 7.27
C LEU A 314 -2.97 13.82 7.47
N THR A 315 -1.68 13.63 7.22
CA THR A 315 -0.97 12.37 7.50
C THR A 315 0.10 12.53 8.58
N ASP A 316 -0.02 13.54 9.45
CA ASP A 316 0.86 13.69 10.61
C ASP A 316 0.67 12.48 11.57
N PRO A 317 1.72 11.69 11.85
CA PRO A 317 1.65 10.51 12.70
C PRO A 317 1.07 10.78 14.09
N LYS A 318 1.20 12.00 14.62
CA LYS A 318 0.65 12.39 15.91
C LYS A 318 -0.86 12.22 15.99
N LEU A 319 -1.57 12.23 14.85
CA LEU A 319 -3.01 12.03 14.77
C LEU A 319 -3.42 10.56 14.91
N TYR A 320 -2.48 9.61 14.77
CA TYR A 320 -2.75 8.17 14.62
C TYR A 320 -2.13 7.30 15.74
N GLY A 321 -1.41 7.92 16.67
CA GLY A 321 -0.77 7.24 17.81
C GLY A 321 0.57 6.61 17.43
N SER A 322 0.88 5.45 18.02
CA SER A 322 2.17 4.77 17.78
C SER A 322 2.36 4.33 16.33
N LEU A 323 3.61 4.27 15.86
CA LEU A 323 3.98 3.84 14.51
C LEU A 323 4.79 2.54 14.58
N PRO A 324 4.15 1.36 14.51
CA PRO A 324 4.84 0.07 14.73
C PRO A 324 5.99 -0.17 13.74
N LEU A 325 5.81 0.28 12.50
CA LEU A 325 6.82 0.13 11.46
C LEU A 325 8.04 1.05 11.66
N CYS A 326 7.83 2.26 12.21
CA CYS A 326 8.94 3.15 12.56
C CYS A 326 9.72 2.61 13.77
N VAL A 327 9.02 2.10 14.78
CA VAL A 327 9.66 1.43 15.94
C VAL A 327 10.47 0.20 15.51
N LEU A 328 9.97 -0.57 14.53
CA LEU A 328 10.72 -1.68 13.95
C LEU A 328 12.05 -1.20 13.33
N LEU A 329 12.03 -0.09 12.60
CA LEU A 329 13.20 0.43 11.90
C LEU A 329 14.27 1.02 12.80
N GLU A 330 13.84 1.76 13.83
CA GLU A 330 14.73 2.25 14.90
C GLU A 330 15.52 1.07 15.51
N ARG A 331 14.85 -0.06 15.74
CA ARG A 331 15.47 -1.28 16.30
C ARG A 331 16.40 -1.99 15.34
N THR A 332 16.17 -1.88 14.03
CA THR A 332 17.06 -2.46 13.01
C THR A 332 18.21 -1.53 12.63
N GLY A 333 18.34 -0.37 13.29
CA GLY A 333 19.41 0.60 13.03
C GLY A 333 19.26 1.35 11.70
N ALA A 334 18.07 1.35 11.11
CA ALA A 334 17.78 2.15 9.92
C ALA A 334 17.55 3.61 10.36
N SER A 335 18.23 4.56 9.70
CA SER A 335 18.16 5.99 10.03
C SER A 335 16.71 6.49 10.08
N GLU A 336 16.41 7.36 11.06
CA GLU A 336 15.13 8.07 11.14
C GLU A 336 14.82 8.72 9.79
N THR A 337 13.70 8.30 9.19
CA THR A 337 13.23 8.86 7.93
C THR A 337 12.19 9.94 8.20
N LEU A 338 12.14 10.97 7.34
CA LEU A 338 11.09 12.00 7.35
C LEU A 338 9.66 11.41 7.36
N LEU A 339 9.50 10.15 6.94
CA LEU A 339 8.23 9.45 6.95
C LEU A 339 7.76 9.03 8.36
N CYS A 340 8.63 9.06 9.36
CA CYS A 340 8.28 8.75 10.74
C CYS A 340 8.07 10.01 11.61
N SER A 341 8.35 11.21 11.08
CA SER A 341 8.33 12.48 11.83
C SER A 341 7.18 13.43 11.51
#